data_AF-A0A6B2JYL8-F1
#
_entry.id   AF-A0A6B2JYL8-F1
#
_cell.length_a   1.000
_cell.length_b   1.000
_cell.length_c   1.000
_cell.angle_alpha   90.00
_cell.angle_beta   90.00
_cell.angle_gamma   90.00
#
_symmetry.space_group_name_H-M   'P 1'
#
loop_
_entity.id
_entity.type
_entity.pdbx_description
1 polymer ?
#
loop_
_entity_poly.entity_id
_entity_poly.type
_entity_poly.pdbx_seq_one_letter_code
_entity_poly.pdbx_strand_id
1 'polypeptide(L)'
;MTAPRAALFIDAENISPAHADSILRLARGTGQLVSAQAYGDATRQPAWRQVPGLTFVHVEGSRPCATDIRLIVDAMHQAAEGRWDRLCLASSDQDYIPLLTALRAMGRTVTLLGEAKAPPALRAASDVFLELGAEEPPAAAPSRLDLKVRALIAEHSANGRGMPLTSLGCQMSQKHGVAAKSLVEGTWRSYAKARPALFEVDPPGEDARIRFRPSGFAGPARLTSVA
;
A
#
# COMPACT_ATOMS: atom_id res chain seq x y z
N MET A 1 2.77 -0.59 21.51
CA MET A 1 3.33 -1.62 20.61
C MET A 1 3.94 -0.88 19.43
N THR A 2 5.25 -1.00 19.23
CA THR A 2 5.94 -0.42 18.05
C THR A 2 5.52 -1.16 16.79
N ALA A 3 5.45 -0.45 15.66
CA ALA A 3 5.15 -1.08 14.37
C ALA A 3 6.22 -2.15 14.04
N PRO A 4 5.85 -3.28 13.41
CA PRO A 4 6.82 -4.30 13.02
C PRO A 4 7.83 -3.73 12.02
N ARG A 5 9.10 -4.11 12.12
CA ARG A 5 10.16 -3.62 11.22
C ARG A 5 10.16 -4.43 9.93
N ALA A 6 10.06 -3.75 8.80
CA ALA A 6 10.05 -4.34 7.48
C ALA A 6 11.30 -3.95 6.69
N ALA A 7 11.84 -4.88 5.89
CA ALA A 7 12.87 -4.61 4.91
C ALA A 7 12.35 -4.88 3.50
N LEU A 8 12.77 -4.07 2.53
CA LEU A 8 12.41 -4.24 1.12
C LEU A 8 13.65 -4.60 0.30
N PHE A 9 13.56 -5.70 -0.43
CA PHE A 9 14.58 -6.21 -1.33
C PHE A 9 13.95 -6.31 -2.73
N ILE A 10 14.54 -5.63 -3.70
CA ILE A 10 14.06 -5.60 -5.09
C ILE A 10 15.09 -6.27 -5.97
N ASP A 11 14.64 -7.22 -6.78
CA ASP A 11 15.37 -7.75 -7.91
C ASP A 11 15.22 -6.78 -9.09
N ALA A 12 16.24 -5.96 -9.32
CA ALA A 12 16.21 -4.91 -10.33
C ALA A 12 16.30 -5.45 -11.77
N GLU A 13 16.76 -6.70 -11.94
CA GLU A 13 16.84 -7.36 -13.24
C GLU A 13 15.48 -7.93 -13.66
N ASN A 14 14.70 -8.40 -12.67
CA ASN A 14 13.38 -8.96 -12.91
C ASN A 14 12.25 -7.92 -12.93
N ILE A 15 12.37 -6.84 -12.15
CA ILE A 15 11.31 -5.84 -11.97
C ILE A 15 11.64 -4.51 -12.64
N SER A 16 10.67 -3.97 -13.37
CA SER A 16 10.77 -2.65 -14.00
C SER A 16 10.79 -1.51 -12.96
N PRO A 17 11.68 -0.50 -13.11
CA PRO A 17 11.67 0.72 -12.30
C PRO A 17 10.32 1.47 -12.30
N ALA A 18 9.47 1.25 -13.32
CA ALA A 18 8.14 1.84 -13.38
C ALA A 18 7.25 1.43 -12.19
N HIS A 19 7.55 0.30 -11.55
CA HIS A 19 6.82 -0.18 -10.36
C HIS A 19 7.38 0.37 -9.05
N ALA A 20 8.47 1.13 -9.04
CA ALA A 20 9.18 1.53 -7.83
C ALA A 20 8.29 2.24 -6.80
N ASP A 21 7.47 3.20 -7.24
CA ASP A 21 6.54 3.89 -6.35
C ASP A 21 5.50 2.95 -5.75
N SER A 22 4.99 2.01 -6.54
CA SER A 22 4.02 1.01 -6.06
C SER A 22 4.66 0.08 -5.04
N ILE A 23 5.86 -0.42 -5.34
CA ILE A 23 6.64 -1.29 -4.46
C ILE A 23 6.90 -0.61 -3.12
N LEU A 24 7.38 0.64 -3.13
CA LEU A 24 7.66 1.40 -1.91
C LEU A 24 6.40 1.65 -1.08
N ARG A 25 5.26 1.95 -1.72
CA ARG A 25 3.97 2.11 -1.02
C ARG A 25 3.52 0.81 -0.37
N LEU A 26 3.49 -0.29 -1.13
CA LEU A 26 3.06 -1.60 -0.65
C LEU A 26 3.96 -2.08 0.50
N ALA A 27 5.29 -1.92 0.37
CA ALA A 27 6.24 -2.28 1.41
C ALA A 27 5.99 -1.52 2.72
N ARG A 28 5.72 -0.21 2.66
CA ARG A 28 5.35 0.61 3.83
C ARG A 28 4.04 0.17 4.49
N GLY A 29 3.13 -0.46 3.74
CA GLY A 29 1.91 -1.06 4.28
C GLY A 29 2.15 -2.29 5.16
N THR A 30 3.32 -2.94 5.03
CA THR A 30 3.64 -4.16 5.79
C THR A 30 4.26 -3.88 7.16
N GLY A 31 4.79 -2.67 7.39
CA GLY A 31 5.47 -2.28 8.62
C GLY A 31 6.31 -1.02 8.47
N GLN A 32 7.05 -0.67 9.53
CA GLN A 32 8.02 0.41 9.46
C GLN A 32 9.22 -0.04 8.62
N LEU A 33 9.40 0.59 7.45
CA LEU A 33 10.48 0.25 6.53
C LEU A 33 11.83 0.70 7.10
N VAL A 34 12.67 -0.25 7.52
CA VAL A 34 14.01 0.01 8.09
C VAL A 34 15.12 -0.03 7.05
N SER A 35 14.91 -0.74 5.96
CA SER A 35 15.82 -0.77 4.81
C SER A 35 15.03 -0.99 3.52
N ALA A 36 15.54 -0.42 2.43
CA ALA A 36 14.95 -0.56 1.11
C ALA A 36 16.08 -0.58 0.08
N GLN A 37 16.26 -1.74 -0.56
CA GLN A 37 17.42 -2.02 -1.40
C GLN A 37 16.98 -2.61 -2.75
N ALA A 38 17.62 -2.17 -3.82
CA ALA A 38 17.45 -2.75 -5.16
C ALA A 38 18.79 -3.34 -5.63
N TYR A 39 18.78 -4.60 -6.05
CA TYR A 39 19.97 -5.37 -6.43
C TYR A 39 20.01 -5.53 -7.94
N GLY A 40 21.14 -5.17 -8.56
CA GLY A 40 21.36 -5.40 -9.99
C GLY A 40 22.60 -4.72 -10.54
N ASP A 41 22.78 -4.78 -11.84
CA ASP A 41 23.90 -4.18 -12.54
C ASP A 41 23.62 -2.71 -12.87
N ALA A 42 24.36 -1.78 -12.26
CA ALA A 42 24.21 -0.35 -12.45
C ALA A 42 24.38 0.09 -13.91
N THR A 43 25.12 -0.69 -14.72
CA THR A 43 25.33 -0.43 -16.14
C THR A 43 24.11 -0.79 -16.98
N ARG A 44 23.33 -1.80 -16.55
CA ARG A 44 22.12 -2.28 -17.24
C ARG A 44 20.84 -1.69 -16.68
N GLN A 45 20.81 -1.39 -15.39
CA GLN A 45 19.66 -0.88 -14.65
C GLN A 45 19.92 0.49 -13.98
N PRO A 46 20.42 1.50 -14.71
CA PRO A 46 20.78 2.80 -14.10
C PRO A 46 19.59 3.55 -13.50
N ALA A 47 18.37 3.30 -13.99
CA ALA A 47 17.15 3.97 -13.54
C ALA A 47 16.84 3.72 -12.06
N TRP A 48 17.14 2.53 -11.54
CA TRP A 48 16.91 2.20 -10.13
C TRP A 48 17.75 3.03 -9.16
N ARG A 49 18.90 3.56 -9.62
CA ARG A 49 19.75 4.48 -8.82
C ARG A 49 19.12 5.85 -8.61
N GLN A 50 18.13 6.22 -9.42
CA GLN A 50 17.48 7.52 -9.37
C GLN A 50 16.22 7.50 -8.48
N VAL A 51 15.81 6.33 -7.99
CA VAL A 51 14.60 6.21 -7.17
C VAL A 51 14.87 6.71 -5.74
N PRO A 52 14.13 7.74 -5.26
CA PRO A 52 14.33 8.27 -3.91
C PRO A 52 14.02 7.26 -2.80
N GLY A 53 14.88 7.22 -1.78
CA GLY A 53 14.68 6.36 -0.61
C GLY A 53 15.01 4.89 -0.83
N LEU A 54 15.53 4.51 -2.00
CA LEU A 54 16.14 3.21 -2.25
C LEU A 54 17.67 3.30 -2.23
N THR A 55 18.31 2.29 -1.66
CA THR A 55 19.74 2.07 -1.80
C THR A 55 19.98 1.08 -2.94
N PHE A 56 20.66 1.49 -4.00
CA PHE A 56 21.02 0.57 -5.08
C PHE A 56 22.29 -0.21 -4.71
N VAL A 57 22.18 -1.54 -4.73
CA VAL A 57 23.29 -2.47 -4.51
C VAL A 57 23.78 -2.95 -5.86
N HIS A 58 24.91 -2.39 -6.30
CA HIS A 58 25.52 -2.82 -7.55
C HIS A 58 26.09 -4.23 -7.44
N VAL A 59 25.65 -5.09 -8.34
CA VAL A 59 26.22 -6.40 -8.61
C VAL A 59 26.70 -6.43 -10.05
N GLU A 60 27.94 -6.83 -10.27
CA GLU A 60 28.49 -6.91 -11.62
C GLU A 60 27.86 -8.09 -12.38
N GLY A 61 27.12 -7.80 -13.46
CA GLY A 61 26.35 -8.79 -14.22
C GLY A 61 27.19 -9.67 -15.14
N SER A 62 28.49 -9.84 -14.84
CA SER A 62 29.42 -10.68 -15.60
C SER A 62 29.21 -12.17 -15.35
N ARG A 63 28.54 -12.54 -14.25
CA ARG A 63 28.27 -13.94 -13.89
C ARG A 63 26.75 -14.21 -13.83
N PRO A 64 26.28 -15.36 -14.36
CA PRO A 64 24.89 -15.78 -14.18
C PRO A 64 24.51 -15.83 -12.69
N CYS A 65 23.28 -15.40 -12.37
CA CYS A 65 22.69 -15.42 -11.02
C CYS A 65 23.46 -14.64 -9.94
N ALA A 66 24.44 -13.78 -10.31
CA ALA A 66 25.21 -13.01 -9.32
C ALA A 66 24.31 -12.11 -8.47
N THR A 67 23.33 -11.47 -9.10
CA THR A 67 22.35 -10.60 -8.45
C THR A 67 21.49 -11.37 -7.46
N ASP A 68 20.95 -12.52 -7.86
CA ASP A 68 20.12 -13.38 -7.00
C ASP A 68 20.91 -13.89 -5.80
N ILE A 69 22.13 -14.39 -6.03
CA ILE A 69 23.02 -14.87 -4.96
C ILE A 69 23.30 -13.76 -3.96
N ARG A 70 23.64 -12.55 -4.44
CA ARG A 70 23.93 -11.43 -3.56
C ARG A 70 22.70 -11.04 -2.73
N LEU A 71 21.53 -10.96 -3.36
CA LEU A 71 20.27 -10.64 -2.70
C LEU A 71 19.96 -11.67 -1.60
N ILE A 72 20.05 -12.96 -1.92
CA ILE A 72 19.80 -14.06 -0.98
C ILE A 72 20.76 -14.01 0.20
N VAL A 73 22.06 -13.81 -0.04
CA VAL A 73 23.08 -13.72 1.01
C VAL A 73 22.78 -12.55 1.95
N ASP A 74 22.53 -11.35 1.40
CA ASP A 74 22.24 -10.16 2.21
C ASP A 74 20.93 -10.33 2.99
N ALA A 75 19.89 -10.94 2.40
CA ALA A 75 18.62 -11.18 3.06
C ALA A 75 18.78 -12.14 4.25
N MET A 76 19.44 -13.28 4.04
CA MET A 76 19.66 -14.28 5.09
C MET A 76 20.56 -13.73 6.21
N HIS A 77 21.62 -13.01 5.86
CA HIS A 77 22.52 -12.40 6.84
C HIS A 77 21.78 -11.37 7.72
N GLN A 78 21.04 -10.44 7.11
CA GLN A 78 20.26 -9.45 7.86
C GLN A 78 19.13 -10.08 8.71
N ALA A 79 18.53 -11.18 8.22
CA ALA A 79 17.53 -11.94 8.98
C ALA A 79 18.15 -12.63 10.21
N ALA A 80 19.34 -13.21 10.07
CA ALA A 80 20.06 -13.86 11.16
C ALA A 80 20.47 -12.86 12.26
N GLU A 81 20.83 -11.63 11.88
CA GLU A 81 21.14 -10.54 12.81
C GLU A 81 19.89 -9.89 13.45
N GLY A 82 18.68 -10.27 13.01
CA GLY A 82 17.43 -9.71 13.54
C GLY A 82 17.22 -8.23 13.21
N ARG A 83 17.73 -7.76 12.07
CA ARG A 83 17.58 -6.35 11.64
C ARG A 83 16.14 -5.97 11.31
N TRP A 84 15.33 -6.94 10.91
CA TRP A 84 13.93 -6.78 10.54
C TRP A 84 13.12 -8.01 10.93
N ASP A 85 11.81 -7.84 11.00
CA ASP A 85 10.86 -8.88 11.39
C ASP A 85 10.08 -9.38 10.16
N ARG A 86 9.99 -8.55 9.12
CA ARG A 86 9.28 -8.82 7.87
C ARG A 86 10.15 -8.50 6.65
N LEU A 87 10.08 -9.35 5.63
CA LEU A 87 10.69 -9.10 4.33
C LEU A 87 9.60 -8.81 3.28
N CYS A 88 9.78 -7.75 2.50
CA CYS A 88 9.12 -7.54 1.22
C CYS A 88 10.13 -7.87 0.12
N LEU A 89 9.88 -8.94 -0.64
CA LEU A 89 10.66 -9.29 -1.82
C LEU A 89 9.91 -8.85 -3.08
N ALA A 90 10.49 -7.98 -3.90
CA ALA A 90 9.95 -7.64 -5.20
C ALA A 90 10.67 -8.44 -6.30
N SER A 91 10.05 -9.52 -6.76
CA SER A 91 10.49 -10.37 -7.87
C SER A 91 9.34 -11.27 -8.32
N SER A 92 9.41 -11.78 -9.55
CA SER A 92 8.54 -12.85 -10.07
C SER A 92 9.32 -14.14 -10.38
N ASP A 93 10.60 -14.22 -10.00
CA ASP A 93 11.45 -15.39 -10.25
C ASP A 93 11.23 -16.51 -9.20
N GLN A 94 11.07 -17.75 -9.68
CA GLN A 94 10.87 -18.93 -8.83
C GLN A 94 12.12 -19.33 -8.05
N ASP A 95 13.30 -18.87 -8.47
CA ASP A 95 14.57 -19.19 -7.82
C ASP A 95 14.65 -18.64 -6.38
N TYR A 96 13.74 -17.73 -6.00
CA TYR A 96 13.60 -17.23 -4.63
C TYR A 96 12.76 -18.11 -3.70
N ILE A 97 12.10 -19.18 -4.18
CA ILE A 97 11.30 -20.09 -3.32
C ILE A 97 12.09 -20.61 -2.10
N PRO A 98 13.35 -21.07 -2.25
CA PRO A 98 14.14 -21.55 -1.12
C PRO A 98 14.40 -20.45 -0.07
N LEU A 99 14.64 -19.20 -0.51
CA LEU A 99 14.81 -18.05 0.38
C LEU A 99 13.54 -17.79 1.19
N LEU A 100 12.39 -17.68 0.52
CA LEU A 100 11.11 -17.41 1.19
C LEU A 100 10.77 -18.50 2.21
N THR A 101 10.99 -19.75 1.84
CA THR A 101 10.76 -20.91 2.72
C THR A 101 11.67 -20.89 3.94
N ALA A 102 12.96 -20.61 3.76
CA ALA A 102 13.93 -20.53 4.85
C ALA A 102 13.60 -19.41 5.83
N LEU A 103 13.24 -18.22 5.33
CA LEU A 103 12.87 -17.08 6.17
C LEU A 103 11.62 -17.34 7.01
N ARG A 104 10.62 -18.03 6.45
CA ARG A 104 9.43 -18.47 7.19
C ARG A 104 9.77 -19.46 8.29
N ALA A 105 10.65 -20.41 8.00
CA ALA A 105 11.15 -21.35 9.01
C ALA A 105 11.91 -20.65 10.15
N MET A 106 12.56 -19.50 9.87
CA MET A 106 13.17 -18.62 10.87
C MET A 106 12.17 -17.73 11.61
N GLY A 107 10.86 -17.85 11.34
CA GLY A 107 9.81 -17.06 11.98
C GLY A 107 9.66 -15.64 11.42
N ARG A 108 10.22 -15.34 10.24
CA ARG A 108 10.03 -14.05 9.56
C ARG A 108 8.76 -14.08 8.72
N THR A 109 8.04 -12.96 8.68
CA THR A 109 6.93 -12.79 7.72
C THR A 109 7.50 -12.41 6.36
N VAL A 110 7.09 -13.10 5.31
CA VAL A 110 7.52 -12.81 3.93
C VAL A 110 6.34 -12.37 3.07
N THR A 111 6.48 -11.18 2.49
CA THR A 111 5.57 -10.60 1.51
C THR A 111 6.24 -10.60 0.14
N LEU A 112 5.59 -11.21 -0.85
CA LEU A 112 6.05 -11.20 -2.24
C LEU A 112 5.31 -10.11 -3.00
N LEU A 113 6.06 -9.22 -3.65
CA LEU A 113 5.59 -8.19 -4.56
C LEU A 113 5.93 -8.65 -5.99
N GLY A 114 4.95 -9.11 -6.75
CA GLY A 114 5.22 -9.69 -8.07
C GLY A 114 4.15 -9.29 -9.09
N GLU A 115 4.46 -9.41 -10.37
CA GLU A 115 3.48 -9.15 -11.43
C GLU A 115 2.38 -10.22 -11.44
N ALA A 116 1.28 -9.97 -12.15
CA ALA A 116 0.15 -10.89 -12.29
C ALA A 116 0.56 -12.30 -12.79
N LYS A 117 1.70 -12.41 -13.47
CA LYS A 117 2.26 -13.66 -14.01
C LYS A 117 3.16 -14.43 -13.02
N ALA A 118 3.36 -13.92 -11.79
CA ALA A 118 4.20 -14.58 -10.80
C ALA A 118 3.74 -16.04 -10.58
N PRO A 119 4.62 -17.05 -10.65
CA PRO A 119 4.19 -18.46 -10.63
C PRO A 119 3.49 -18.87 -9.33
N PRO A 120 2.48 -19.77 -9.38
CA PRO A 120 1.73 -20.18 -8.19
C PRO A 120 2.61 -20.75 -7.05
N ALA A 121 3.66 -21.49 -7.40
CA ALA A 121 4.59 -22.06 -6.43
C ALA A 121 5.35 -20.97 -5.65
N LEU A 122 5.74 -19.89 -6.32
CA LEU A 122 6.40 -18.75 -5.68
C LEU A 122 5.44 -18.01 -4.75
N ARG A 123 4.17 -17.81 -5.16
CA ARG A 123 3.13 -17.22 -4.31
C ARG A 123 2.89 -18.05 -3.05
N ALA A 124 2.78 -19.36 -3.19
CA ALA A 124 2.55 -20.28 -2.07
C ALA A 124 3.72 -20.33 -1.07
N ALA A 125 4.94 -20.00 -1.53
CA ALA A 125 6.11 -19.91 -0.66
C ALA A 125 6.08 -18.65 0.23
N SER A 126 5.32 -17.60 -0.13
CA SER A 126 5.14 -16.37 0.65
C SER A 126 3.96 -16.45 1.63
N ASP A 127 3.93 -15.59 2.66
CA ASP A 127 2.77 -15.46 3.55
C ASP A 127 1.70 -14.53 2.96
N VAL A 128 2.14 -13.51 2.21
CA VAL A 128 1.29 -12.52 1.55
C VAL A 128 1.82 -12.26 0.16
N PHE A 129 0.94 -12.31 -0.84
CA PHE A 129 1.24 -11.88 -2.20
C PHE A 129 0.52 -10.58 -2.51
N LEU A 130 1.26 -9.56 -2.95
CA LEU A 130 0.72 -8.29 -3.42
C LEU A 130 1.12 -8.11 -4.89
N GLU A 131 0.13 -7.92 -5.75
CA GLU A 131 0.35 -7.85 -7.18
C GLU A 131 0.82 -6.44 -7.60
N LEU A 132 1.91 -6.38 -8.37
CA LEU A 132 2.43 -5.17 -8.98
C LEU A 132 1.65 -4.85 -10.25
N GLY A 133 1.11 -3.64 -10.34
CA GLY A 133 0.32 -3.21 -11.49
C GLY A 133 -1.14 -3.66 -11.45
N ALA A 134 -1.54 -4.48 -10.46
CA ALA A 134 -2.93 -4.50 -10.05
C ALA A 134 -3.29 -3.06 -9.66
N GLU A 135 -4.16 -2.46 -10.46
CA GLU A 135 -4.76 -1.18 -10.15
C GLU A 135 -5.55 -1.40 -8.86
N GLU A 136 -4.91 -1.13 -7.73
CA GLU A 136 -5.64 -0.90 -6.50
C GLU A 136 -6.58 0.25 -6.82
N PRO A 137 -7.91 0.08 -6.64
CA PRO A 137 -8.88 1.05 -7.11
C PRO A 137 -8.43 2.43 -6.61
N PRO A 138 -8.21 3.40 -7.51
CA PRO A 138 -7.40 4.58 -7.25
C PRO A 138 -8.01 5.36 -6.11
N ALA A 139 -7.52 5.20 -4.88
CA ALA A 139 -8.16 5.72 -3.67
C ALA A 139 -9.70 5.82 -3.85
N ALA A 140 -10.34 4.70 -4.26
CA ALA A 140 -11.53 4.64 -5.10
C ALA A 140 -12.25 5.99 -5.32
N ALA A 141 -12.31 6.44 -6.58
CA ALA A 141 -13.25 7.49 -6.98
C ALA A 141 -14.56 7.34 -6.19
N PRO A 142 -15.02 8.38 -5.49
CA PRO A 142 -15.96 8.23 -4.40
C PRO A 142 -17.14 7.35 -4.81
N SER A 143 -17.39 6.27 -4.05
CA SER A 143 -18.48 5.36 -4.35
C SER A 143 -19.83 6.09 -4.35
N ARG A 144 -20.87 5.48 -4.90
CA ARG A 144 -22.23 6.05 -4.84
C ARG A 144 -22.68 6.34 -3.40
N LEU A 145 -22.18 5.57 -2.43
CA LEU A 145 -22.43 5.82 -1.02
C LEU A 145 -21.64 7.03 -0.52
N ASP A 146 -20.36 7.16 -0.89
CA ASP A 146 -19.52 8.32 -0.55
C ASP A 146 -20.11 9.62 -1.10
N LEU A 147 -20.64 9.61 -2.32
CA LEU A 147 -21.30 10.75 -2.94
C LEU A 147 -22.57 11.17 -2.18
N LYS A 148 -23.36 10.20 -1.70
CA LYS A 148 -24.55 10.47 -0.86
C LYS A 148 -24.16 11.08 0.48
N VAL A 149 -23.16 10.50 1.16
CA VAL A 149 -22.64 11.02 2.43
C VAL A 149 -22.10 12.44 2.23
N ARG A 150 -21.32 12.69 1.18
CA ARG A 150 -20.84 14.04 0.82
C ARG A 150 -21.99 15.02 0.61
N ALA A 151 -23.03 14.62 -0.14
CA ALA A 151 -24.20 15.47 -0.41
C ALA A 151 -24.93 15.85 0.88
N LEU A 152 -25.15 14.88 1.79
CA LEU A 152 -25.77 15.16 3.08
C LEU A 152 -24.93 16.08 3.96
N ILE A 153 -23.60 15.88 3.99
CA ILE A 153 -22.70 16.78 4.71
C ILE A 153 -22.78 18.18 4.10
N ALA A 154 -22.78 18.32 2.78
CA ALA A 154 -22.88 19.63 2.12
C ALA A 154 -24.22 20.33 2.41
N GLU A 155 -25.32 19.58 2.46
CA GLU A 155 -26.68 20.09 2.74
C GLU A 155 -26.86 20.54 4.20
N HIS A 156 -26.23 19.85 5.16
CA HIS A 156 -26.43 20.06 6.60
C HIS A 156 -25.22 20.69 7.32
N SER A 157 -24.17 21.04 6.59
CA SER A 157 -22.98 21.70 7.16
C SER A 157 -23.23 23.19 7.32
N ALA A 158 -23.18 23.68 8.55
CA ALA A 158 -23.17 25.11 8.83
C ALA A 158 -21.74 25.66 8.71
N ASN A 159 -21.50 26.55 7.74
CA ASN A 159 -20.22 27.27 7.57
C ASN A 159 -18.98 26.37 7.48
N GLY A 160 -19.08 25.20 6.85
CA GLY A 160 -17.94 24.27 6.69
C GLY A 160 -17.54 23.50 7.95
N ARG A 161 -18.27 23.68 9.08
CA ARG A 161 -17.99 22.97 10.34
C ARG A 161 -18.29 21.47 10.27
N GLY A 162 -19.00 21.03 9.24
CA GLY A 162 -19.42 19.64 9.06
C GLY A 162 -20.73 19.33 9.77
N MET A 163 -21.17 18.09 9.60
CA MET A 163 -22.44 17.57 10.11
C MET A 163 -22.20 16.73 11.37
N PRO A 164 -23.06 16.80 12.41
CA PRO A 164 -22.98 15.89 13.54
C PRO A 164 -23.11 14.43 13.10
N LEU A 165 -22.25 13.55 13.62
CA LEU A 165 -22.23 12.15 13.21
C LEU A 165 -23.52 11.40 13.60
N THR A 166 -24.14 11.80 14.71
CA THR A 166 -25.45 11.30 15.16
C THR A 166 -26.56 11.63 14.14
N SER A 167 -26.54 12.84 13.58
CA SER A 167 -27.48 13.26 12.54
C SER A 167 -27.25 12.54 11.21
N LEU A 168 -25.99 12.26 10.84
CA LEU A 168 -25.68 11.55 9.58
C LEU A 168 -26.37 10.19 9.51
N GLY A 169 -26.33 9.42 10.60
CA GLY A 169 -26.94 8.09 10.61
C GLY A 169 -28.46 8.11 10.46
N CYS A 170 -29.11 9.08 11.10
CA CYS A 170 -30.55 9.29 10.96
C CYS A 170 -30.91 9.66 9.51
N GLN A 171 -30.21 10.64 8.93
CA GLN A 171 -30.46 11.16 7.57
C GLN A 171 -30.18 10.12 6.48
N MET A 172 -29.12 9.32 6.62
CA MET A 172 -28.82 8.22 5.67
C MET A 172 -29.89 7.13 5.69
N SER A 173 -30.44 6.82 6.88
CA SER A 173 -31.53 5.86 7.01
C SER A 173 -32.82 6.41 6.38
N GLN A 174 -33.19 7.66 6.70
CA GLN A 174 -34.43 8.28 6.23
C GLN A 174 -34.44 8.58 4.72
N LYS A 175 -33.36 9.19 4.19
CA LYS A 175 -33.31 9.67 2.79
C LYS A 175 -32.83 8.61 1.81
N HIS A 176 -32.06 7.64 2.27
CA HIS A 176 -31.39 6.67 1.40
C HIS A 176 -31.58 5.20 1.80
N GLY A 177 -32.29 4.91 2.90
CA GLY A 177 -32.52 3.54 3.36
C GLY A 177 -31.26 2.81 3.84
N VAL A 178 -30.18 3.54 4.16
CA VAL A 178 -28.89 2.95 4.55
C VAL A 178 -28.69 3.11 6.05
N ALA A 179 -28.70 1.99 6.77
CA ALA A 179 -28.42 1.96 8.20
C ALA A 179 -26.93 1.78 8.48
N ALA A 180 -26.45 2.26 9.63
CA ALA A 180 -25.04 2.07 10.03
C ALA A 180 -24.64 0.58 10.08
N LYS A 181 -25.57 -0.29 10.52
CA LYS A 181 -25.37 -1.73 10.62
C LYS A 181 -25.23 -2.45 9.28
N SER A 182 -25.70 -1.84 8.17
CA SER A 182 -25.53 -2.42 6.83
C SER A 182 -24.18 -2.06 6.19
N LEU A 183 -23.36 -1.23 6.86
CA LEU A 183 -22.01 -0.91 6.43
C LEU A 183 -21.06 -2.05 6.82
N VAL A 184 -20.05 -2.30 6.00
CA VAL A 184 -18.98 -3.27 6.30
C VAL A 184 -18.25 -2.89 7.60
N GLU A 185 -18.08 -1.59 7.85
CA GLU A 185 -17.38 -1.05 9.01
C GLU A 185 -18.27 -0.93 10.25
N GLY A 186 -19.56 -1.26 10.15
CA GLY A 186 -20.53 -1.31 11.24
C GLY A 186 -20.98 0.04 11.82
N THR A 187 -20.20 1.12 11.68
CA THR A 187 -20.57 2.47 12.12
C THR A 187 -20.14 3.55 11.14
N TRP A 188 -20.84 4.69 11.13
CA TRP A 188 -20.46 5.86 10.32
C TRP A 188 -19.11 6.46 10.70
N ARG A 189 -18.70 6.32 11.96
CA ARG A 189 -17.36 6.74 12.42
C ARG A 189 -16.28 5.88 11.77
N SER A 190 -16.44 4.56 11.86
CA SER A 190 -15.51 3.61 11.25
C SER A 190 -15.48 3.75 9.73
N TYR A 191 -16.65 3.98 9.12
CA TYR A 191 -16.79 4.28 7.69
C TYR A 191 -15.94 5.49 7.25
N ALA A 192 -16.02 6.60 8.00
CA ALA A 192 -15.23 7.80 7.70
C ALA A 192 -13.73 7.57 7.93
N LYS A 193 -13.37 6.87 9.02
CA LYS A 193 -11.95 6.53 9.33
C LYS A 193 -11.32 5.60 8.29
N ALA A 194 -12.10 4.71 7.68
CA ALA A 194 -11.63 3.84 6.60
C ALA A 194 -11.38 4.62 5.29
N ARG A 195 -11.85 5.87 5.19
CA ARG A 195 -11.76 6.71 3.98
C ARG A 195 -11.16 8.08 4.30
N PRO A 196 -9.93 8.15 4.84
CA PRO A 196 -9.33 9.40 5.29
C PRO A 196 -9.06 10.41 4.16
N ALA A 197 -8.96 9.95 2.90
CA ALA A 197 -8.84 10.80 1.73
C ALA A 197 -10.14 11.56 1.41
N LEU A 198 -11.30 10.98 1.74
CA LEU A 198 -12.62 11.56 1.46
C LEU A 198 -13.20 12.31 2.64
N PHE A 199 -12.99 11.81 3.86
CA PHE A 199 -13.66 12.33 5.05
C PHE A 199 -12.69 12.64 6.18
N GLU A 200 -13.10 13.57 7.01
CA GLU A 200 -12.49 13.89 8.29
C GLU A 200 -13.55 13.74 9.38
N VAL A 201 -13.16 13.16 10.52
CA VAL A 201 -14.08 12.95 11.64
C VAL A 201 -13.40 13.37 12.94
N ASP A 202 -14.14 14.09 13.78
CA ASP A 202 -13.64 14.53 15.09
C ASP A 202 -13.41 13.34 16.04
N PRO A 203 -12.65 13.51 17.13
CA PRO A 203 -12.54 12.51 18.20
C PRO A 203 -13.89 12.06 18.78
N PRO A 204 -13.95 10.94 19.53
CA PRO A 204 -15.15 10.53 20.26
C PRO A 204 -15.63 11.64 21.22
N GLY A 205 -16.90 12.00 21.12
CA GLY A 205 -17.53 13.07 21.92
C GLY A 205 -18.97 13.30 21.45
N GLU A 206 -19.78 13.94 22.29
CA GLU A 206 -21.21 14.19 22.05
C GLU A 206 -21.44 15.07 20.81
N ASP A 207 -20.50 15.99 20.54
CA ASP A 207 -20.52 16.92 19.41
C ASP A 207 -19.65 16.49 18.22
N ALA A 208 -19.28 15.22 18.13
CA ALA A 208 -18.38 14.77 17.07
C ALA A 208 -18.99 14.97 15.67
N ARG A 209 -18.27 15.68 14.80
CA ARG A 209 -18.71 15.97 13.43
C ARG A 209 -17.92 15.20 12.39
N ILE A 210 -18.54 15.07 11.22
CA ILE A 210 -17.94 14.59 9.99
C ILE A 210 -17.88 15.72 8.95
N ARG A 211 -16.75 15.80 8.24
CA ARG A 211 -16.50 16.73 7.13
C ARG A 211 -16.06 15.94 5.91
N PHE A 212 -16.33 16.46 4.73
CA PHE A 212 -15.74 15.94 3.50
C PHE A 212 -14.49 16.77 3.12
N ARG A 213 -13.52 16.12 2.49
CA ARG A 213 -12.32 16.76 1.94
C ARG A 213 -12.57 17.06 0.46
N PRO A 214 -12.63 18.34 0.02
CA PRO A 214 -12.91 18.67 -1.37
C PRO A 214 -11.95 18.00 -2.37
N SER A 215 -10.66 17.90 -2.00
CA SER A 215 -9.62 17.25 -2.80
C SER A 215 -9.88 15.75 -3.04
N GLY A 216 -10.55 15.06 -2.13
CA GLY A 216 -10.90 13.65 -2.29
C GLY A 216 -12.08 13.41 -3.26
N PHE A 217 -12.88 14.45 -3.53
CA PHE A 217 -14.04 14.38 -4.44
C PHE A 217 -13.81 15.12 -5.75
N ALA A 218 -12.66 15.78 -5.92
CA ALA A 218 -12.27 16.35 -7.20
C ALA A 218 -11.83 15.21 -8.11
N GLY A 219 -12.60 14.93 -9.17
CA GLY A 219 -12.16 14.05 -10.24
C GLY A 219 -10.85 14.56 -10.85
N PRO A 220 -10.12 13.74 -11.64
CA PRO A 220 -8.87 14.18 -12.26
C PRO A 220 -9.13 15.49 -13.01
N ALA A 221 -8.40 16.54 -12.62
CA ALA A 221 -8.53 17.85 -13.25
C ALA A 221 -8.35 17.65 -14.76
N ARG A 222 -9.41 17.85 -15.54
CA ARG A 222 -9.27 18.00 -16.98
C ARG A 222 -8.44 19.26 -17.17
N LEU A 223 -7.17 19.09 -17.47
CA LEU A 223 -6.36 20.11 -18.11
C LEU A 223 -7.10 20.50 -19.38
N THR A 224 -7.90 21.55 -19.28
CA THR A 224 -8.45 22.22 -20.44
C THR A 224 -7.28 22.97 -21.03
N SER A 225 -6.72 22.37 -22.09
CA SER A 225 -5.86 23.05 -23.05
C SER A 225 -6.60 24.32 -23.48
N VAL A 226 -6.18 25.48 -22.97
CA VAL A 226 -6.57 26.76 -23.55
C VAL A 226 -5.65 26.96 -24.75
N ALA A 227 -6.30 27.12 -25.90
CA ALA A 227 -5.74 27.30 -27.23
C ALA A 227 -4.78 28.50 -27.33
#